data_AF-A0A931X9A0-F1
#
_entry.id   AF-A0A931X9A0-F1
#
_cell.length_a   1.000
_cell.length_b   1.000
_cell.length_c   1.000
_cell.angle_alpha   90.00
_cell.angle_beta   90.00
_cell.angle_gamma   90.00
#
_symmetry.space_group_name_H-M   'P 1'
#
loop_
_entity.id
_entity.type
_entity.pdbx_description
1 polymer ?
#
loop_
_entity_poly.entity_id
_entity_poly.type
_entity_poly.pdbx_seq_one_letter_code
_entity_poly.pdbx_strand_id
1 'polypeptide(L)'
;MPRRFVLTVAAALAAVSALVSASACSGYSGEQQILRKYFQANQLRDQSTVGNVATVEFDATTDGTVQSFDVTGVSEERRRTLNIRQYAEEFRKAKEDNDAFSKEVNKYQKDNAQEIDRVTRAAGQNKPLRGKDAELHASWSKWVADRVEHTQRLAETRRKLSTETRVAELSTFNSLKPIDMTEYDGELISKDVTVTAKVKKPQGEVVDRILVVTMEKATLKGPAGERDGRWIITDIKGK
;
A
#
# COMPACT_ATOMS: atom_id res chain seq x y z
N MET A 1 36.92 16.51 72.95
CA MET A 1 37.86 17.21 72.03
C MET A 1 39.03 16.26 71.73
N PRO A 2 39.67 16.25 70.54
CA PRO A 2 39.25 16.73 69.22
C PRO A 2 39.52 15.75 68.03
N ARG A 3 38.68 15.88 66.99
CA ARG A 3 38.95 15.98 65.52
C ARG A 3 40.10 15.13 64.92
N ARG A 4 39.94 14.49 63.74
CA ARG A 4 40.02 15.13 62.40
C ARG A 4 39.83 14.06 61.30
N PHE A 5 38.97 14.33 60.29
CA PHE A 5 39.29 14.53 58.85
C PHE A 5 39.75 13.23 58.12
N VAL A 6 39.38 12.85 56.89
CA VAL A 6 38.61 13.45 55.79
C VAL A 6 38.31 12.34 54.76
N LEU A 7 37.28 12.60 53.93
CA LEU A 7 36.82 11.94 52.70
C LEU A 7 37.70 10.88 52.01
N THR A 8 37.03 9.88 51.41
CA THR A 8 37.28 9.51 50.01
C THR A 8 36.08 8.85 49.34
N VAL A 9 35.83 9.35 48.12
CA VAL A 9 34.87 8.98 47.08
C VAL A 9 35.14 7.58 46.52
N ALA A 10 34.11 6.80 46.17
CA ALA A 10 33.95 6.14 44.84
C ALA A 10 32.88 5.02 44.80
N ALA A 11 31.89 5.23 43.92
CA ALA A 11 31.28 4.32 42.95
C ALA A 11 31.05 2.82 43.24
N ALA A 12 29.79 2.39 43.08
CA ALA A 12 29.39 1.17 42.35
C ALA A 12 27.87 1.21 42.08
N LEU A 13 27.45 1.64 40.88
CA LEU A 13 26.80 0.79 39.86
C LEU A 13 26.19 -0.52 40.41
N ALA A 14 24.85 -0.56 40.54
CA ALA A 14 24.01 -1.69 40.15
C ALA A 14 22.55 -1.44 40.58
N ALA A 15 21.72 -0.93 39.68
CA ALA A 15 20.29 -1.16 39.73
C ALA A 15 19.80 -1.28 38.29
N VAL A 16 19.88 -2.51 37.78
CA VAL A 16 19.21 -2.94 36.56
C VAL A 16 17.72 -2.84 36.83
N SER A 17 17.12 -1.71 36.46
CA SER A 17 15.67 -1.55 36.44
C SER A 17 15.13 -2.37 35.29
N ALA A 18 14.64 -3.57 35.62
CA ALA A 18 13.82 -4.38 34.74
C ALA A 18 12.55 -3.60 34.36
N LEU A 19 12.53 -3.06 33.14
CA LEU A 19 11.32 -2.59 32.48
C LEU A 19 10.49 -3.82 32.09
N VAL A 20 9.69 -4.31 33.04
CA VAL A 20 8.53 -5.15 32.76
C VAL A 20 7.37 -4.20 32.50
N SER A 21 7.19 -3.79 31.23
CA SER A 21 5.97 -3.11 30.79
C SER A 21 4.86 -4.16 30.66
N ALA A 22 4.24 -4.50 31.79
CA ALA A 22 2.98 -5.22 31.82
C ALA A 22 1.82 -4.24 31.57
N SER A 23 1.64 -3.82 30.32
CA SER A 23 0.43 -3.15 29.83
C SER A 23 -0.40 -4.13 29.01
N ALA A 24 -0.74 -5.26 29.63
CA ALA A 24 -1.62 -6.26 29.05
C ALA A 24 -2.68 -6.62 30.09
N CYS A 25 -3.86 -5.99 30.00
CA CYS A 25 -5.16 -6.54 30.41
C CYS A 25 -6.21 -5.41 30.41
N SER A 26 -6.77 -5.11 29.22
CA SER A 26 -8.15 -4.59 28.98
C SER A 26 -8.30 -3.94 27.59
N GLY A 27 -7.20 -3.69 26.87
CA GLY A 27 -7.22 -2.98 25.57
C GLY A 27 -7.57 -3.82 24.32
N TYR A 28 -7.61 -5.16 24.41
CA TYR A 28 -7.67 -6.04 23.21
C TYR A 28 -9.07 -6.22 22.59
N SER A 29 -10.09 -5.52 23.08
CA SER A 29 -11.46 -5.74 22.62
C SER A 29 -11.70 -5.23 21.19
N GLY A 30 -10.97 -4.21 20.73
CA GLY A 30 -11.13 -3.63 19.41
C GLY A 30 -10.54 -4.51 18.30
N GLU A 31 -9.27 -4.89 18.44
CA GLU A 31 -8.55 -5.73 17.49
C GLU A 31 -9.18 -7.11 17.39
N GLN A 32 -9.54 -7.71 18.53
CA GLN A 32 -10.15 -9.04 18.57
C GLN A 32 -11.50 -9.09 17.85
N GLN A 33 -12.31 -8.02 17.93
CA GLN A 33 -13.59 -7.95 17.20
C GLN A 33 -13.39 -7.91 15.69
N ILE A 34 -12.42 -7.10 15.22
CA ILE A 34 -12.11 -6.99 13.79
C ILE A 34 -11.56 -8.32 13.26
N LEU A 35 -10.60 -8.91 13.97
CA LEU A 35 -10.00 -10.20 13.61
C LEU A 35 -11.04 -11.33 13.61
N ARG A 36 -11.95 -11.36 14.60
CA ARG A 36 -13.03 -12.35 14.65
C ARG A 36 -13.94 -12.23 13.44
N LYS A 37 -14.40 -11.02 13.11
CA LYS A 37 -15.22 -10.78 11.93
C LYS A 37 -14.50 -11.19 10.65
N TYR A 38 -13.22 -10.87 10.54
CA TYR A 38 -12.39 -11.23 9.39
C TYR A 38 -12.23 -12.75 9.22
N PHE A 39 -11.78 -13.46 10.25
CA PHE A 39 -11.57 -14.92 10.14
C PHE A 39 -12.89 -15.67 9.94
N GLN A 40 -13.97 -15.22 10.58
CA GLN A 40 -15.31 -15.79 10.35
C GLN A 40 -15.78 -15.57 8.90
N ALA A 41 -15.57 -14.37 8.33
CA ALA A 41 -15.93 -14.09 6.95
C ALA A 41 -15.13 -14.96 5.96
N ASN A 42 -13.82 -15.14 6.18
CA ASN A 42 -12.99 -16.04 5.37
C ASN A 42 -13.46 -17.50 5.46
N GLN A 43 -13.78 -17.98 6.68
CA GLN A 43 -14.33 -19.32 6.88
C GLN A 43 -15.64 -19.53 6.10
N LEU A 44 -16.51 -18.51 6.08
CA LEU A 44 -17.79 -18.54 5.35
C LEU A 44 -17.65 -18.19 3.86
N ARG A 45 -16.43 -17.88 3.39
CA ARG A 45 -16.15 -17.37 2.04
C ARG A 45 -16.96 -16.12 1.67
N ASP A 46 -17.28 -15.29 2.66
CA ASP A 46 -17.97 -14.02 2.48
C ASP A 46 -16.98 -12.92 2.06
N GLN A 47 -16.73 -12.86 0.76
CA GLN A 47 -15.82 -11.88 0.15
C GLN A 47 -16.30 -10.43 0.31
N SER A 48 -17.60 -10.22 0.48
CA SER A 48 -18.15 -8.88 0.68
C SER A 48 -17.76 -8.34 2.06
N THR A 49 -17.81 -9.18 3.09
CA THR A 49 -17.38 -8.79 4.44
C THR A 49 -15.86 -8.66 4.50
N VAL A 50 -15.10 -9.56 3.87
CA VAL A 50 -13.63 -9.48 3.79
C VAL A 50 -13.21 -8.16 3.13
N GLY A 51 -13.76 -7.85 1.96
CA GLY A 51 -13.44 -6.62 1.22
C GLY A 51 -13.79 -5.33 1.95
N ASN A 52 -14.66 -5.38 2.97
CA ASN A 52 -15.00 -4.22 3.80
C ASN A 52 -14.02 -3.97 4.96
N VAL A 53 -13.25 -4.98 5.37
CA VAL A 53 -12.37 -4.92 6.57
C VAL A 53 -10.91 -5.28 6.29
N ALA A 54 -10.58 -5.75 5.08
CA ALA A 54 -9.24 -6.19 4.73
C ALA A 54 -8.91 -5.96 3.25
N THR A 55 -7.61 -5.86 2.97
CA THR A 55 -7.05 -5.88 1.60
C THR A 55 -6.30 -7.18 1.29
N VAL A 56 -6.30 -8.12 2.23
CA VAL A 56 -5.65 -9.43 2.17
C VAL A 56 -6.64 -10.52 2.57
N GLU A 57 -6.56 -11.67 1.91
CA GLU A 57 -7.40 -12.84 2.17
C GLU A 57 -6.65 -13.90 2.99
N PHE A 58 -7.40 -14.68 3.78
CA PHE A 58 -6.94 -15.89 4.46
C PHE A 58 -7.71 -17.07 3.88
N ASP A 59 -7.13 -17.76 2.90
CA ASP A 59 -7.87 -18.72 2.07
C ASP A 59 -7.99 -20.07 2.80
N ALA A 60 -9.22 -20.52 3.03
CA ALA A 60 -9.49 -21.79 3.72
C ALA A 60 -8.89 -23.03 3.03
N THR A 61 -8.64 -22.96 1.72
CA THR A 61 -8.11 -24.05 0.91
C THR A 61 -6.58 -24.12 0.91
N THR A 62 -5.88 -23.02 1.16
CA THR A 62 -4.41 -22.96 1.22
C THR A 62 -3.90 -22.76 2.64
N ASP A 63 -4.49 -21.80 3.36
CA ASP A 63 -4.06 -21.33 4.67
C ASP A 63 -4.77 -22.08 5.81
N GLY A 64 -5.91 -22.74 5.49
CA GLY A 64 -6.74 -23.46 6.44
C GLY A 64 -7.79 -22.58 7.12
N THR A 65 -8.43 -23.08 8.16
CA THR A 65 -9.50 -22.35 8.88
C THR A 65 -9.12 -22.11 10.32
N VAL A 66 -9.04 -20.83 10.72
CA VAL A 66 -8.87 -20.44 12.13
C VAL A 66 -10.10 -20.88 12.94
N GLN A 67 -9.90 -21.79 13.88
CA GLN A 67 -10.96 -22.30 14.78
C GLN A 67 -11.13 -21.40 16.00
N SER A 68 -10.00 -20.94 16.55
CA SER A 68 -9.95 -20.05 17.71
C SER A 68 -8.63 -19.28 17.67
N PHE A 69 -8.60 -18.13 18.34
CA PHE A 69 -7.37 -17.37 18.47
C PHE A 69 -7.39 -16.47 19.70
N ASP A 70 -6.19 -16.14 20.16
CA ASP A 70 -5.93 -15.19 21.25
C ASP A 70 -4.98 -14.11 20.75
N VAL A 71 -5.30 -12.85 21.04
CA VAL A 71 -4.39 -11.73 20.79
C VAL A 71 -3.34 -11.74 21.91
N THR A 72 -2.08 -11.94 21.55
CA THR A 72 -0.98 -12.08 22.49
C THR A 72 -0.06 -10.85 22.52
N GLY A 73 -0.18 -9.95 21.54
CA GLY A 73 0.55 -8.69 21.54
C GLY A 73 -0.01 -7.70 20.54
N VAL A 74 0.17 -6.41 20.83
CA VAL A 74 -0.13 -5.30 19.92
C VAL A 74 1.07 -4.36 19.95
N SER A 75 1.62 -4.03 18.79
CA SER A 75 2.76 -3.11 18.69
C SER A 75 2.31 -1.67 18.92
N GLU A 76 3.28 -0.80 19.23
CA GLU A 76 3.10 0.64 19.14
C GLU A 76 2.65 1.06 17.73
N GLU A 77 1.85 2.13 17.66
CA GLU A 77 1.37 2.70 16.41
C GLU A 77 2.51 3.44 15.69
N ARG A 78 2.64 3.18 14.38
CA ARG A 78 3.60 3.84 13.50
C ARG A 78 2.86 4.69 12.49
N ARG A 79 3.31 5.93 12.32
CA ARG A 79 2.65 6.92 11.46
C ARG A 79 3.50 7.23 10.24
N ARG A 80 2.86 7.39 9.09
CA ARG A 80 3.47 7.83 7.83
C ARG A 80 2.56 8.83 7.14
N THR A 81 3.11 9.93 6.65
CA THR A 81 2.35 10.91 5.85
C THR A 81 1.85 10.29 4.55
N LEU A 82 0.57 10.55 4.23
CA LEU A 82 -0.06 10.23 2.95
C LEU A 82 0.09 11.45 2.01
N ASN A 83 0.79 11.28 0.90
CA ASN A 83 1.04 12.34 -0.09
C ASN A 83 0.00 12.31 -1.23
N ILE A 84 -1.29 12.19 -0.88
CA ILE A 84 -2.35 11.93 -1.85
C ILE A 84 -2.50 13.10 -2.82
N ARG A 85 -2.58 14.35 -2.34
CA ARG A 85 -2.72 15.52 -3.22
C ARG A 85 -1.55 15.65 -4.19
N GLN A 86 -0.33 15.43 -3.71
CA GLN A 86 0.86 15.47 -4.54
C GLN A 86 0.78 14.43 -5.67
N TYR A 87 0.50 13.17 -5.35
CA TYR A 87 0.43 12.12 -6.37
C TYR A 87 -0.79 12.25 -7.28
N ALA A 88 -1.88 12.86 -6.81
CA ALA A 88 -3.03 13.21 -7.65
C ALA A 88 -2.64 14.24 -8.70
N GLU A 89 -1.91 15.28 -8.31
CA GLU A 89 -1.40 16.30 -9.22
C GLU A 89 -0.37 15.74 -10.21
N GLU A 90 0.55 14.88 -9.75
CA GLU A 90 1.52 14.20 -10.63
C GLU A 90 0.81 13.31 -11.66
N PHE A 91 -0.23 12.58 -11.25
CA PHE A 91 -1.03 11.77 -12.17
C PHE A 91 -1.80 12.62 -13.18
N ARG A 92 -2.41 13.73 -12.72
CA ARG A 92 -3.13 14.68 -13.58
C ARG A 92 -2.21 15.26 -14.66
N LYS A 93 -1.02 15.76 -14.28
CA LYS A 93 -0.03 16.27 -15.23
C LYS A 93 0.43 15.20 -16.22
N ALA A 94 0.79 14.00 -15.74
CA ALA A 94 1.21 12.91 -16.62
C ALA A 94 0.11 12.50 -17.62
N LYS A 95 -1.16 12.59 -17.21
CA LYS A 95 -2.31 12.36 -18.08
C LYS A 95 -2.44 13.47 -19.13
N GLU A 96 -2.39 14.74 -18.73
CA GLU A 96 -2.45 15.89 -19.63
C GLU A 96 -1.32 15.84 -20.67
N ASP A 97 -0.08 15.55 -20.23
CA ASP A 97 1.10 15.40 -21.09
C ASP A 97 0.95 14.23 -22.07
N ASN A 98 0.50 13.06 -21.60
CA ASN A 98 0.26 11.91 -22.45
C ASN A 98 -0.84 12.18 -23.49
N ASP A 99 -1.92 12.85 -23.11
CA ASP A 99 -3.03 13.19 -24.00
C ASP A 99 -2.59 14.22 -25.06
N ALA A 100 -1.78 15.21 -24.68
CA ALA A 100 -1.19 16.18 -25.61
C ALA A 100 -0.21 15.51 -26.58
N PHE A 101 0.73 14.71 -26.07
CA PHE A 101 1.69 13.96 -26.88
C PHE A 101 0.98 13.01 -27.86
N SER A 102 -0.06 12.30 -27.40
CA SER A 102 -0.84 11.39 -28.25
C SER A 102 -1.51 12.11 -29.42
N LYS A 103 -1.98 13.36 -29.23
CA LYS A 103 -2.53 14.16 -30.33
C LYS A 103 -1.47 14.50 -31.38
N GLU A 104 -0.28 14.89 -30.96
CA GLU A 104 0.83 15.20 -31.88
C GLU A 104 1.30 13.96 -32.64
N VAL A 105 1.47 12.81 -31.95
CA VAL A 105 1.81 11.53 -32.60
C VAL A 105 0.75 11.13 -33.62
N ASN A 106 -0.53 11.22 -33.26
CA ASN A 106 -1.63 10.85 -34.15
C ASN A 106 -1.68 11.76 -35.38
N LYS A 107 -1.42 13.06 -35.20
CA LYS A 107 -1.32 14.01 -36.30
C LYS A 107 -0.14 13.66 -37.21
N TYR A 108 1.05 13.48 -36.65
CA TYR A 108 2.25 13.11 -37.39
C TYR A 108 2.05 11.81 -38.17
N GLN A 109 1.49 10.79 -37.52
CA GLN A 109 1.19 9.51 -38.16
C GLN A 109 0.17 9.66 -39.29
N LYS A 110 -0.89 10.45 -39.09
CA LYS A 110 -1.91 10.70 -40.10
C LYS A 110 -1.33 11.41 -41.32
N ASP A 111 -0.52 12.45 -41.09
CA ASP A 111 0.05 13.29 -42.16
C ASP A 111 1.14 12.54 -42.97
N ASN A 112 1.69 11.44 -42.45
CA ASN A 112 2.77 10.66 -43.07
C ASN A 112 2.43 9.17 -43.22
N ALA A 113 1.15 8.80 -43.22
CA ALA A 113 0.72 7.41 -43.01
C ALA A 113 1.28 6.42 -44.05
N GLN A 114 1.30 6.81 -45.33
CA GLN A 114 1.76 5.95 -46.42
C GLN A 114 3.28 5.78 -46.39
N GLU A 115 4.00 6.87 -46.14
CA GLU A 115 5.45 6.87 -46.06
C GLU A 115 5.94 6.11 -44.83
N ILE A 116 5.29 6.27 -43.67
CA ILE A 116 5.58 5.51 -42.45
C ILE A 116 5.39 4.00 -42.70
N ASP A 117 4.26 3.57 -43.26
CA ASP A 117 4.04 2.15 -43.58
C ASP A 117 5.11 1.60 -44.52
N ARG A 118 5.47 2.36 -45.56
CA ARG A 118 6.55 2.00 -46.49
C ARG A 118 7.89 1.82 -45.78
N VAL A 119 8.34 2.83 -45.02
CA VAL A 119 9.68 2.81 -44.40
C VAL A 119 9.75 1.81 -43.25
N THR A 120 8.68 1.64 -42.46
CA THR A 120 8.63 0.62 -41.40
C THR A 120 8.64 -0.79 -41.97
N ARG A 121 7.93 -1.06 -43.08
CA ARG A 121 7.99 -2.36 -43.76
C ARG A 121 9.38 -2.64 -44.34
N ALA A 122 10.00 -1.64 -44.97
CA ALA A 122 11.34 -1.78 -45.52
C ALA A 122 12.39 -2.03 -44.42
N ALA A 123 12.31 -1.31 -43.29
CA ALA A 123 13.16 -1.53 -42.13
C ALA A 123 12.97 -2.93 -41.53
N GLY A 124 11.72 -3.40 -41.37
CA GLY A 124 11.42 -4.76 -40.89
C GLY A 124 11.93 -5.87 -41.82
N GLN A 125 12.17 -5.58 -43.08
CA GLN A 125 12.81 -6.48 -44.06
C GLN A 125 14.35 -6.32 -44.11
N ASN A 126 14.95 -5.58 -43.17
CA ASN A 126 16.38 -5.25 -43.15
C ASN A 126 16.89 -4.57 -44.43
N LYS A 127 16.01 -3.86 -45.16
CA LYS A 127 16.44 -3.10 -46.35
C LYS A 127 17.11 -1.80 -45.91
N PRO A 128 18.21 -1.37 -46.57
CA PRO A 128 18.86 -0.13 -46.24
C PRO A 128 17.97 1.07 -46.59
N LEU A 129 17.65 1.89 -45.59
CA LEU A 129 16.97 3.18 -45.77
C LEU A 129 18.00 4.28 -46.04
N ARG A 130 17.68 5.24 -46.91
CA ARG A 130 18.57 6.37 -47.27
C ARG A 130 17.80 7.67 -47.42
N GLY A 131 18.49 8.79 -47.21
CA GLY A 131 17.92 10.14 -47.37
C GLY A 131 16.65 10.33 -46.54
N LYS A 132 15.60 10.89 -47.18
CA LYS A 132 14.31 11.19 -46.55
C LYS A 132 13.64 9.99 -45.89
N ASP A 133 13.84 8.77 -46.42
CA ASP A 133 13.26 7.55 -45.84
C ASP A 133 13.97 7.16 -44.53
N ALA A 134 15.28 7.38 -44.44
CA ALA A 134 16.03 7.16 -43.21
C ALA A 134 15.68 8.20 -42.13
N GLU A 135 15.52 9.47 -42.54
CA GLU A 135 15.10 10.56 -41.66
C GLU A 135 13.69 10.32 -41.11
N LEU A 136 12.72 9.98 -41.98
CA LEU A 136 11.35 9.67 -41.58
C LEU A 136 11.31 8.49 -40.61
N HIS A 137 12.04 7.41 -40.89
CA HIS A 137 12.09 6.25 -40.02
C HIS A 137 12.71 6.58 -38.66
N ALA A 138 13.76 7.41 -38.61
CA ALA A 138 14.37 7.86 -37.36
C ALA A 138 13.39 8.72 -36.53
N SER A 139 12.71 9.68 -37.16
CA SER A 139 11.67 10.49 -36.50
C SER A 139 10.52 9.64 -35.98
N TRP A 140 10.00 8.72 -36.79
CA TRP A 140 8.93 7.82 -36.37
C TRP A 140 9.37 6.88 -35.25
N SER A 141 10.59 6.34 -35.31
CA SER A 141 11.14 5.51 -34.24
C SER A 141 11.24 6.27 -32.92
N LYS A 142 11.61 7.56 -32.96
CA LYS A 142 11.59 8.44 -31.79
C LYS A 142 10.18 8.62 -31.24
N TRP A 143 9.19 8.94 -32.07
CA TRP A 143 7.80 9.03 -31.63
C TRP A 143 7.29 7.74 -30.96
N VAL A 144 7.67 6.58 -31.49
CA VAL A 144 7.31 5.28 -30.90
C VAL A 144 7.99 5.08 -29.55
N ALA A 145 9.27 5.43 -29.42
CA ALA A 145 10.02 5.33 -28.16
C ALA A 145 9.45 6.28 -27.09
N ASP A 146 9.25 7.56 -27.44
CA ASP A 146 8.71 8.58 -26.55
C ASP A 146 7.29 8.19 -26.07
N ARG A 147 6.48 7.55 -26.94
CA ARG A 147 5.15 7.02 -26.55
C ARG A 147 5.22 5.98 -25.45
N VAL A 148 6.22 5.10 -25.48
CA VAL A 148 6.44 4.12 -24.42
C VAL A 148 6.75 4.84 -23.12
N GLU A 149 7.62 5.87 -23.14
CA GLU A 149 7.96 6.66 -21.96
C GLU A 149 6.73 7.38 -21.36
N HIS A 150 5.93 8.07 -22.18
CA HIS A 150 4.70 8.73 -21.72
C HIS A 150 3.70 7.74 -21.09
N THR A 151 3.52 6.57 -21.72
CA THR A 151 2.63 5.53 -21.21
C THR A 151 3.14 4.93 -19.90
N GLN A 152 4.45 4.68 -19.80
CA GLN A 152 5.08 4.20 -18.57
C GLN A 152 4.96 5.23 -17.45
N ARG A 153 5.18 6.51 -17.75
CA ARG A 153 5.07 7.60 -16.78
C ARG A 153 3.64 7.72 -16.24
N LEU A 154 2.64 7.64 -17.11
CA LEU A 154 1.23 7.65 -16.71
C LEU A 154 0.88 6.44 -15.82
N ALA A 155 1.38 5.25 -16.16
CA ALA A 155 1.16 4.05 -15.36
C ALA A 155 1.85 4.14 -13.99
N GLU A 156 3.06 4.69 -13.93
CA GLU A 156 3.82 4.88 -12.69
C GLU A 156 3.11 5.85 -11.73
N THR A 157 2.71 7.04 -12.21
CA THR A 157 2.02 8.03 -11.38
C THR A 157 0.66 7.53 -10.90
N ARG A 158 -0.08 6.81 -11.75
CA ARG A 158 -1.32 6.13 -11.36
C ARG A 158 -1.09 5.11 -10.25
N ARG A 159 -0.03 4.31 -10.36
CA ARG A 159 0.32 3.30 -9.35
C ARG A 159 0.68 3.95 -8.01
N LYS A 160 1.44 5.04 -8.01
CA LYS A 160 1.77 5.79 -6.79
C LYS A 160 0.51 6.32 -6.09
N LEU A 161 -0.37 6.98 -6.85
CA LEU A 161 -1.64 7.47 -6.32
C LEU A 161 -2.49 6.32 -5.75
N SER A 162 -2.70 5.25 -6.51
CA SER A 162 -3.47 4.09 -6.07
C SER A 162 -2.88 3.42 -4.82
N THR A 163 -1.56 3.40 -4.68
CA THR A 163 -0.89 2.82 -3.50
C THR A 163 -1.16 3.64 -2.25
N GLU A 164 -1.12 4.98 -2.34
CA GLU A 164 -1.42 5.85 -1.21
C GLU A 164 -2.93 5.86 -0.86
N THR A 165 -3.81 5.77 -1.86
CA THR A 165 -5.25 5.84 -1.59
C THR A 165 -5.88 4.52 -1.20
N ARG A 166 -5.29 3.36 -1.52
CA ARG A 166 -5.90 2.03 -1.31
C ARG A 166 -6.44 1.82 0.11
N VAL A 167 -5.61 2.07 1.12
CA VAL A 167 -6.02 1.88 2.52
C VAL A 167 -6.88 3.05 2.97
N ALA A 168 -6.58 4.27 2.54
CA ALA A 168 -7.33 5.47 2.89
C ALA A 168 -8.79 5.40 2.45
N GLU A 169 -9.06 4.96 1.22
CA GLU A 169 -10.39 4.77 0.66
C GLU A 169 -11.20 3.78 1.50
N LEU A 170 -10.65 2.59 1.76
CA LEU A 170 -11.36 1.56 2.50
C LEU A 170 -11.57 1.93 3.97
N SER A 171 -10.52 2.48 4.60
CA SER A 171 -10.52 2.90 6.01
C SER A 171 -11.52 4.04 6.27
N THR A 172 -11.66 4.99 5.35
CA THR A 172 -12.54 6.16 5.53
C THR A 172 -13.87 6.08 4.78
N PHE A 173 -14.12 4.95 4.10
CA PHE A 173 -15.34 4.74 3.33
C PHE A 173 -16.60 4.99 4.16
N ASN A 174 -17.43 5.91 3.67
CA ASN A 174 -18.74 6.22 4.21
C ASN A 174 -19.68 6.59 3.05
N SER A 175 -20.63 5.71 2.73
CA SER A 175 -21.57 5.90 1.62
C SER A 175 -22.50 7.10 1.80
N LEU A 176 -22.78 7.52 3.05
CA LEU A 176 -23.64 8.67 3.34
C LEU A 176 -22.92 10.01 3.19
N LYS A 177 -21.59 10.00 3.25
CA LYS A 177 -20.75 11.20 3.15
C LYS A 177 -19.49 10.89 2.34
N PRO A 178 -19.64 10.60 1.02
CA PRO A 178 -18.51 10.34 0.13
C PRO A 178 -17.60 11.57 0.08
N ILE A 179 -16.31 11.34 -0.16
CA ILE A 179 -15.29 12.38 -0.31
C ILE A 179 -14.50 12.11 -1.57
N ASP A 180 -14.02 13.17 -2.22
CA ASP A 180 -12.95 13.03 -3.19
C ASP A 180 -11.62 12.93 -2.45
N MET A 181 -11.00 11.75 -2.47
CA MET A 181 -9.75 11.48 -1.78
C MET A 181 -8.61 12.39 -2.25
N THR A 182 -8.64 12.85 -3.50
CA THR A 182 -7.58 13.68 -4.10
C THR A 182 -7.51 15.09 -3.53
N GLU A 183 -8.53 15.50 -2.77
CA GLU A 183 -8.57 16.78 -2.06
C GLU A 183 -8.07 16.69 -0.61
N TYR A 184 -7.63 15.52 -0.15
CA TYR A 184 -7.23 15.27 1.23
C TYR A 184 -5.76 14.90 1.33
N ASP A 185 -5.13 15.35 2.41
CA ASP A 185 -3.87 14.78 2.90
C ASP A 185 -4.14 14.09 4.23
N GLY A 186 -3.16 13.34 4.75
CA GLY A 186 -3.37 12.66 6.01
C GLY A 186 -2.17 11.86 6.50
N GLU A 187 -2.46 11.00 7.46
CA GLU A 187 -1.52 10.02 7.97
C GLU A 187 -2.10 8.62 7.82
N LEU A 188 -1.24 7.69 7.44
CA LEU A 188 -1.47 6.27 7.59
C LEU A 188 -0.88 5.84 8.93
N ILE A 189 -1.73 5.28 9.77
CA ILE A 189 -1.38 4.75 11.07
C ILE A 189 -1.38 3.23 10.95
N SER A 190 -0.30 2.58 11.33
CA SER A 190 -0.11 1.13 11.24
C SER A 190 0.26 0.54 12.59
N LYS A 191 -0.16 -0.69 12.86
CA LYS A 191 0.28 -1.49 14.00
C LYS A 191 0.24 -2.97 13.66
N ASP A 192 1.03 -3.76 14.36
CA ASP A 192 1.02 -5.22 14.24
C ASP A 192 0.30 -5.84 15.44
N VAL A 193 -0.57 -6.79 15.15
CA VAL A 193 -1.30 -7.59 16.15
C VAL A 193 -0.81 -9.02 16.06
N THR A 194 -0.15 -9.49 17.11
CA THR A 194 0.32 -10.87 17.22
C THR A 194 -0.80 -11.72 17.79
N VAL A 195 -1.07 -12.83 17.10
CA VAL A 195 -2.17 -13.73 17.38
C VAL A 195 -1.66 -15.16 17.46
N THR A 196 -2.02 -15.88 18.52
CA THR A 196 -1.86 -17.33 18.57
C THR A 196 -3.18 -17.96 18.13
N ALA A 197 -3.18 -18.67 17.02
CA ALA A 197 -4.37 -19.24 16.39
C ALA A 197 -4.30 -20.77 16.31
N LYS A 198 -5.44 -21.44 16.54
CA LYS A 198 -5.62 -22.85 16.20
C LYS A 198 -6.16 -22.95 14.79
N VAL A 199 -5.37 -23.44 13.86
CA VAL A 199 -5.71 -23.51 12.43
C VAL A 199 -5.96 -24.94 12.02
N LYS A 200 -7.16 -25.23 11.52
CA LYS A 200 -7.47 -26.51 10.87
C LYS A 200 -7.01 -26.46 9.42
N LYS A 201 -5.99 -27.24 9.07
CA LYS A 201 -5.48 -27.36 7.70
C LYS A 201 -6.53 -28.00 6.78
N PRO A 202 -6.41 -27.85 5.45
CA PRO A 202 -7.26 -28.53 4.48
C PRO A 202 -7.29 -30.06 4.65
N GLN A 203 -6.18 -30.65 5.10
CA GLN A 203 -6.05 -32.09 5.37
C GLN A 203 -6.72 -32.53 6.69
N GLY A 204 -7.30 -31.59 7.46
CA GLY A 204 -8.06 -31.87 8.68
C GLY A 204 -7.26 -31.76 9.99
N GLU A 205 -5.93 -31.74 9.93
CA GLU A 205 -5.04 -31.54 11.08
C GLU A 205 -5.22 -30.13 11.69
N VAL A 206 -5.30 -30.03 13.02
CA VAL A 206 -5.30 -28.75 13.74
C VAL A 206 -3.90 -28.46 14.26
N VAL A 207 -3.36 -27.30 13.90
CA VAL A 207 -2.03 -26.84 14.32
C VAL A 207 -2.11 -25.49 15.00
N ASP A 208 -1.24 -25.27 15.98
CA ASP A 208 -1.03 -23.94 16.57
C ASP A 208 -0.14 -23.11 15.65
N ARG A 209 -0.57 -21.88 15.34
CA ARG A 209 0.11 -20.93 14.46
C ARG A 209 0.23 -19.59 15.15
N ILE A 210 1.39 -18.96 15.02
CA ILE A 210 1.58 -17.56 15.38
C ILE A 210 1.40 -16.73 14.10
N LEU A 211 0.41 -15.86 14.10
CA LEU A 211 0.12 -14.93 13.02
C LEU A 211 0.50 -13.51 13.46
N VAL A 212 1.12 -12.75 12.57
CA VAL A 212 1.33 -11.32 12.76
C VAL A 212 0.47 -10.58 11.74
N VAL A 213 -0.58 -9.93 12.24
CA VAL A 213 -1.55 -9.22 11.41
C VAL A 213 -1.23 -7.73 11.42
N THR A 214 -0.88 -7.18 10.27
CA THR A 214 -0.71 -5.73 10.13
C THR A 214 -2.07 -5.09 9.90
N MET A 215 -2.41 -4.16 10.78
CA MET A 215 -3.61 -3.35 10.71
C MET A 215 -3.24 -1.90 10.41
N GLU A 216 -3.97 -1.28 9.49
CA GLU A 216 -3.75 0.09 9.08
C GLU A 216 -5.06 0.88 9.08
N LYS A 217 -4.98 2.16 9.44
CA LYS A 217 -6.07 3.12 9.27
C LYS A 217 -5.53 4.45 8.75
N ALA A 218 -6.37 5.20 8.04
CA ALA A 218 -6.05 6.55 7.60
C ALA A 218 -6.78 7.60 8.44
N THR A 219 -6.07 8.66 8.82
CA THR A 219 -6.65 9.91 9.31
C THR A 219 -6.46 10.98 8.26
N LEU A 220 -7.55 11.49 7.69
CA LEU A 220 -7.51 12.45 6.59
C LEU A 220 -7.94 13.84 7.06
N LYS A 221 -7.37 14.86 6.45
CA LYS A 221 -7.71 16.27 6.66
C LYS A 221 -7.95 16.95 5.31
N GLY A 222 -9.11 17.55 5.14
CA GLY A 222 -9.50 18.20 3.89
C GLY A 222 -10.71 19.11 4.04
N PRO A 223 -11.29 19.58 2.93
CA PRO A 223 -12.31 20.62 2.92
C PRO A 223 -13.57 20.29 3.72
N ALA A 224 -14.01 19.03 3.72
CA ALA A 224 -15.16 18.59 4.51
C ALA A 224 -14.83 18.22 5.98
N GLY A 225 -13.68 18.64 6.49
CA GLY A 225 -13.20 18.38 7.84
C GLY A 225 -12.30 17.16 7.98
N GLU A 226 -11.99 16.80 9.22
CA GLU A 226 -11.17 15.62 9.53
C GLU A 226 -11.99 14.33 9.43
N ARG A 227 -11.36 13.26 8.96
CA ARG A 227 -11.92 11.91 8.90
C ARG A 227 -10.98 10.96 9.62
N ASP A 228 -11.42 10.38 10.72
CA ASP A 228 -10.74 9.24 11.34
C ASP A 228 -11.32 7.95 10.78
N GLY A 229 -10.47 7.15 10.14
CA GLY A 229 -10.86 5.90 9.52
C GLY A 229 -10.88 4.72 10.47
N ARG A 230 -11.50 3.62 10.03
CA ARG A 230 -11.50 2.35 10.76
C ARG A 230 -10.23 1.55 10.45
N TRP A 231 -9.79 0.74 11.41
CA TRP A 231 -8.71 -0.22 11.16
C TRP A 231 -9.10 -1.27 10.12
N ILE A 232 -8.19 -1.51 9.19
CA ILE A 232 -8.28 -2.48 8.10
C ILE A 232 -7.10 -3.43 8.18
N ILE A 233 -7.31 -4.71 7.89
CA ILE A 233 -6.22 -5.70 7.83
C ILE A 233 -5.53 -5.62 6.46
N THR A 234 -4.22 -5.38 6.45
CA THR A 234 -3.47 -5.15 5.21
C THR A 234 -2.36 -6.16 4.93
N ASP A 235 -1.92 -6.91 5.95
CA ASP A 235 -1.01 -8.03 5.80
C ASP A 235 -1.23 -9.09 6.89
N ILE A 236 -0.90 -10.34 6.59
CA ILE A 236 -0.91 -11.46 7.55
C ILE A 236 0.32 -12.33 7.29
N LYS A 237 1.27 -12.30 8.24
CA LYS A 237 2.46 -13.16 8.22
C LYS A 237 2.21 -14.43 9.03
N GLY A 238 2.78 -15.54 8.58
CA GLY A 238 2.72 -16.83 9.27
C GLY A 238 1.51 -17.70 8.90
N LYS A 239 0.67 -17.26 7.94
CA LYS A 239 -0.39 -18.09 7.34
C LYS A 239 0.20 -19.28 6.58
#